data_AF-A0A0F9XPE9-F1
#
_entry.id   AF-A0A0F9XPE9-F1
#
_cell.length_a   1.000
_cell.length_b   1.000
_cell.length_c   1.000
_cell.angle_alpha   90.00
_cell.angle_beta   90.00
_cell.angle_gamma   90.00
#
_symmetry.space_group_name_H-M   'P 1'
#
loop_
_entity.id
_entity.type
_entity.pdbx_description
1 polymer ?
#
loop_
_entity_poly.entity_id
_entity_poly.type
_entity_poly.pdbx_seq_one_letter_code
_entity_poly.pdbx_strand_id
1 'polypeptide(L)'
;MKNLSLIISLFFLTAFVNAQELQSLIEEAIQNNPEVQSFDIKYSIAEEKIKEANWLPNTEFSLGYFVSETETRVGAQRARIGVKQMLPWFGTLSARENYASSMAEAEYIEVTIAKRKLGLSVAQSYYNLYESSTKQLILEENIQLLKTYERLALTSVETGKASAVDVLRLQIRQNELKQQKEILSEIFEAEKVAFNNLLNRDVNSEISSVVNLELPEENEVFDIDVLSLNPELLKYNKLYESIVQSEMVNKRESLPTIGIGLDYLPVSERADMVIADNGKDVIMPMVSVSIPLFNSKYTSISKQNELRQKEIEFQKNQRYNILNTTFSKALSQRNQAQIKYRTQSENLRQARDAEDILIKNYETGTINFNDLLDIQELQLKFQLNQIESTQSFYTQQSILNYLIK
;
A
#
# COMPACT_ATOMS: atom_id res chain seq x y z
N MET A 1 35.68 -34.10 -21.92
CA MET A 1 34.34 -33.46 -21.87
C MET A 1 33.94 -33.16 -20.42
N LYS A 2 34.63 -32.24 -19.72
CA LYS A 2 34.33 -31.92 -18.31
C LYS A 2 34.30 -30.41 -17.97
N ASN A 3 34.44 -29.53 -18.95
CA ASN A 3 34.55 -28.08 -18.71
C ASN A 3 33.44 -27.26 -19.36
N LEU A 4 32.20 -27.78 -19.40
CA LEU A 4 31.05 -27.02 -19.93
C LEU A 4 29.95 -26.74 -18.88
N SER A 5 30.08 -27.25 -17.66
CA SER A 5 29.04 -27.12 -16.63
C SER A 5 29.23 -25.93 -15.69
N LEU A 6 30.33 -25.17 -15.78
CA LEU A 6 30.64 -24.09 -14.84
C LEU A 6 30.19 -22.69 -15.31
N ILE A 7 29.82 -22.53 -16.59
CA ILE A 7 29.44 -21.22 -17.15
C ILE A 7 27.94 -20.92 -16.97
N ILE A 8 27.11 -21.96 -16.79
CA ILE A 8 25.66 -21.82 -16.60
C ILE A 8 25.30 -21.41 -15.15
N SER A 9 26.20 -21.62 -14.19
CA SER A 9 25.98 -21.21 -12.78
C SER A 9 26.26 -19.72 -12.51
N LEU A 10 26.95 -19.02 -13.41
CA LEU A 10 27.30 -17.60 -13.20
C LEU A 10 26.22 -16.64 -13.70
N PHE A 11 25.42 -17.04 -14.70
CA PHE A 11 24.30 -16.25 -15.22
C PHE A 11 23.04 -16.28 -14.34
N PHE A 12 22.87 -17.31 -13.50
CA PHE A 12 21.76 -17.37 -12.54
C PHE A 12 22.03 -16.59 -11.25
N LEU A 13 23.28 -16.28 -10.92
CA LEU A 13 23.63 -15.56 -9.70
C LEU A 13 23.31 -14.07 -9.80
N THR A 14 23.47 -13.45 -10.97
CA THR A 14 23.25 -12.02 -11.18
C THR A 14 21.77 -11.64 -11.07
N ALA A 15 20.85 -12.47 -11.58
CA ALA A 15 19.42 -12.23 -11.46
C ALA A 15 18.91 -12.35 -10.00
N PHE A 16 19.45 -13.31 -9.22
CA PHE A 16 19.10 -13.47 -7.80
C PHE A 16 19.65 -12.34 -6.92
N VAL A 17 20.84 -11.83 -7.21
CA VAL A 17 21.45 -10.74 -6.42
C VAL A 17 20.66 -9.43 -6.57
N ASN A 18 20.23 -9.08 -7.79
CA ASN A 18 19.41 -7.87 -8.02
C ASN A 18 18.01 -7.96 -7.39
N ALA A 19 17.39 -9.15 -7.39
CA ALA A 19 16.09 -9.35 -6.73
C ALA A 19 16.19 -9.26 -5.19
N GLN A 20 17.32 -9.71 -4.62
CA GLN A 20 17.58 -9.63 -3.19
C GLN A 20 17.76 -8.17 -2.71
N GLU A 21 18.32 -7.29 -3.56
CA GLU A 21 18.51 -5.87 -3.24
C GLU A 21 17.18 -5.12 -3.17
N LEU A 22 16.30 -5.26 -4.17
CA LEU A 22 14.99 -4.59 -4.14
C LEU A 22 14.09 -5.09 -3.00
N GLN A 23 14.08 -6.39 -2.73
CA GLN A 23 13.28 -6.95 -1.64
C GLN A 23 13.73 -6.40 -0.27
N SER A 24 15.04 -6.25 -0.05
CA SER A 24 15.58 -5.65 1.16
C SER A 24 15.13 -4.19 1.32
N LEU A 25 15.11 -3.41 0.24
CA LEU A 25 14.66 -2.01 0.26
C LEU A 25 13.15 -1.91 0.55
N ILE A 26 12.35 -2.83 0.00
CA ILE A 26 10.91 -2.91 0.32
C ILE A 26 10.70 -3.24 1.81
N GLU A 27 11.46 -4.16 2.36
CA GLU A 27 11.38 -4.52 3.79
C GLU A 27 11.79 -3.36 4.69
N GLU A 28 12.87 -2.65 4.36
CA GLU A 28 13.28 -1.42 5.05
C GLU A 28 12.16 -0.36 5.02
N ALA A 29 11.56 -0.12 3.85
CA ALA A 29 10.46 0.82 3.70
C ALA A 29 9.25 0.41 4.55
N ILE A 30 8.86 -0.86 4.53
CA ILE A 30 7.72 -1.37 5.32
C ILE A 30 7.96 -1.17 6.83
N GLN A 31 9.18 -1.30 7.31
CA GLN A 31 9.51 -1.11 8.73
C GLN A 31 9.52 0.37 9.15
N ASN A 32 9.98 1.25 8.28
CA ASN A 32 10.28 2.64 8.64
C ASN A 32 9.24 3.66 8.16
N ASN A 33 8.43 3.35 7.15
CA ASN A 33 7.57 4.33 6.50
C ASN A 33 6.39 4.80 7.41
N PRO A 34 6.20 6.12 7.61
CA PRO A 34 5.14 6.66 8.46
C PRO A 34 3.71 6.32 8.01
N GLU A 35 3.48 6.11 6.71
CA GLU A 35 2.17 5.71 6.20
C GLU A 35 1.78 4.33 6.74
N VAL A 36 2.69 3.35 6.65
CA VAL A 36 2.47 2.00 7.19
C VAL A 36 2.32 2.05 8.71
N GLN A 37 3.17 2.79 9.41
CA GLN A 37 3.08 2.96 10.86
C GLN A 37 1.72 3.56 11.28
N SER A 38 1.20 4.53 10.52
CA SER A 38 -0.13 5.10 10.76
C SER A 38 -1.25 4.05 10.65
N PHE A 39 -1.16 3.14 9.67
CA PHE A 39 -2.10 2.02 9.56
C PHE A 39 -1.93 0.98 10.69
N ASP A 40 -0.70 0.66 11.09
CA ASP A 40 -0.45 -0.23 12.23
C ASP A 40 -1.07 0.36 13.52
N ILE A 41 -0.94 1.68 13.75
CA ILE A 41 -1.59 2.36 14.89
C ILE A 41 -3.12 2.32 14.78
N LYS A 42 -3.71 2.50 13.60
CA LYS A 42 -5.17 2.36 13.40
C LYS A 42 -5.65 0.96 13.77
N TYR A 43 -4.89 -0.06 13.39
CA TYR A 43 -5.18 -1.44 13.78
C TYR A 43 -5.09 -1.62 15.30
N SER A 44 -4.05 -1.12 15.97
CA SER A 44 -3.95 -1.17 17.44
C SER A 44 -5.09 -0.42 18.14
N ILE A 45 -5.55 0.71 17.60
CA ILE A 45 -6.76 1.40 18.10
C ILE A 45 -7.99 0.49 17.94
N ALA A 46 -8.12 -0.22 16.83
CA ALA A 46 -9.22 -1.16 16.63
C ALA A 46 -9.14 -2.35 17.59
N GLU A 47 -7.95 -2.84 17.94
CA GLU A 47 -7.75 -3.85 18.98
C GLU A 47 -8.19 -3.34 20.37
N GLU A 48 -7.86 -2.09 20.73
CA GLU A 48 -8.34 -1.50 21.99
C GLU A 48 -9.87 -1.34 22.01
N LYS A 49 -10.51 -1.09 20.85
CA LYS A 49 -11.99 -1.08 20.75
C LYS A 49 -12.62 -2.44 21.06
N ILE A 50 -11.90 -3.54 20.88
CA ILE A 50 -12.38 -4.87 21.30
C ILE A 50 -12.51 -4.91 22.83
N LYS A 51 -11.52 -4.37 23.54
CA LYS A 51 -11.56 -4.26 25.01
C LYS A 51 -12.63 -3.27 25.45
N GLU A 52 -12.77 -2.15 24.74
CA GLU A 52 -13.82 -1.14 24.98
C GLU A 52 -15.22 -1.78 24.86
N ALA A 53 -15.43 -2.70 23.93
CA ALA A 53 -16.73 -3.33 23.70
C ALA A 53 -17.26 -4.13 24.90
N ASN A 54 -16.38 -4.55 25.81
CA ASN A 54 -16.70 -5.27 27.04
C ASN A 54 -17.00 -4.32 28.21
N TRP A 55 -17.91 -3.37 28.01
CA TRP A 55 -18.35 -2.44 29.04
C TRP A 55 -19.72 -2.81 29.59
N LEU A 56 -19.90 -2.60 30.90
CA LEU A 56 -21.19 -2.66 31.57
C LEU A 56 -21.73 -1.24 31.80
N PRO A 57 -23.06 -1.03 31.78
CA PRO A 57 -23.66 0.21 32.23
C PRO A 57 -23.11 0.67 33.58
N ASN A 58 -23.03 1.99 33.77
CA ASN A 58 -22.54 2.54 35.04
C ASN A 58 -23.38 2.05 36.22
N THR A 59 -22.71 1.78 37.34
CA THR A 59 -23.40 1.52 38.61
C THR A 59 -24.08 2.81 39.07
N GLU A 60 -25.39 2.76 39.25
CA GLU A 60 -26.21 3.89 39.70
C GLU A 60 -26.23 3.92 41.23
N PHE A 61 -25.74 5.00 41.81
CA PHE A 61 -25.92 5.31 43.23
C PHE A 61 -27.01 6.38 43.37
N SER A 62 -27.96 6.15 44.27
CA SER A 62 -29.07 7.06 44.52
C SER A 62 -29.15 7.42 46.00
N LEU A 63 -29.39 8.70 46.28
CA LEU A 63 -29.62 9.23 47.62
C LEU A 63 -30.89 10.09 47.57
N GLY A 64 -31.89 9.71 48.35
CA GLY A 64 -33.13 10.47 48.54
C GLY A 64 -33.36 10.79 50.01
N TYR A 65 -33.84 12.00 50.30
CA TYR A 65 -34.26 12.41 51.65
C TYR A 65 -35.77 12.65 51.66
N PHE A 66 -36.48 12.07 52.63
CA PHE A 66 -37.94 12.19 52.72
C PHE A 66 -38.31 13.47 53.46
N VAL A 67 -38.69 14.52 52.71
CA VAL A 67 -39.19 15.79 53.28
C VAL A 67 -40.53 15.60 53.99
N SER A 68 -41.39 14.72 53.46
CA SER A 68 -42.55 14.18 54.15
C SER A 68 -42.27 12.73 54.48
N GLU A 69 -42.14 12.44 55.77
CA GLU A 69 -41.76 11.13 56.28
C GLU A 69 -42.86 10.09 56.04
N THR A 70 -42.47 8.92 55.51
CA THR A 70 -43.34 7.74 55.41
C THR A 70 -43.23 6.92 56.68
N GLU A 71 -44.35 6.79 57.40
CA GLU A 71 -44.41 6.04 58.65
C GLU A 71 -44.50 4.52 58.42
N THR A 72 -43.71 3.76 59.18
CA THR A 72 -43.81 2.30 59.27
C THR A 72 -44.26 1.88 60.68
N ARG A 73 -44.54 0.59 60.89
CA ARG A 73 -44.89 0.06 62.22
C ARG A 73 -43.83 0.43 63.29
N VAL A 74 -42.55 0.44 62.90
CA VAL A 74 -41.39 0.66 63.78
C VAL A 74 -40.81 2.08 63.67
N GLY A 75 -41.50 2.98 62.95
CA GLY A 75 -41.23 4.41 62.88
C GLY A 75 -40.99 4.96 61.46
N ALA A 76 -40.57 6.23 61.39
CA ALA A 76 -40.52 7.02 60.16
C ALA A 76 -39.26 6.76 59.31
N GLN A 77 -39.42 6.57 57.99
CA GLN A 77 -38.31 6.49 57.04
C GLN A 77 -37.72 7.88 56.78
N ARG A 78 -36.40 8.01 56.94
CA ARG A 78 -35.69 9.31 56.82
C ARG A 78 -35.07 9.54 55.45
N ALA A 79 -34.51 8.48 54.88
CA ALA A 79 -33.79 8.55 53.62
C ALA A 79 -33.89 7.23 52.84
N ARG A 80 -33.43 7.25 51.59
CA ARG A 80 -33.22 6.07 50.76
C ARG A 80 -31.82 6.16 50.16
N ILE A 81 -31.00 5.16 50.43
CA ILE A 81 -29.66 5.00 49.85
C ILE A 81 -29.72 3.75 49.00
N GLY A 82 -29.55 3.89 47.69
CA GLY A 82 -29.68 2.79 46.73
C GLY A 82 -28.45 2.61 45.87
N VAL A 83 -28.09 1.36 45.60
CA VAL A 83 -27.12 0.99 44.56
C VAL A 83 -27.80 0.07 43.55
N LYS A 84 -27.58 0.30 42.26
CA LYS A 84 -28.18 -0.49 41.18
C LYS A 84 -27.20 -0.70 40.04
N GLN A 85 -27.11 -1.92 39.54
CA GLN A 85 -26.32 -2.29 38.37
C GLN A 85 -27.24 -2.86 37.30
N MET A 86 -27.25 -2.25 36.12
CA MET A 86 -27.90 -2.82 34.94
C MET A 86 -26.96 -3.80 34.25
N LEU A 87 -27.46 -4.99 33.94
CA LEU A 87 -26.76 -6.05 33.23
C LEU A 87 -27.41 -6.22 31.85
N PRO A 88 -26.63 -6.14 30.75
CA PRO A 88 -27.12 -6.47 29.42
C PRO A 88 -27.66 -7.90 29.36
N TRP A 89 -28.54 -8.18 28.39
CA TRP A 89 -29.00 -9.55 28.14
C TRP A 89 -27.81 -10.49 27.84
N PHE A 90 -28.01 -11.78 28.10
CA PHE A 90 -27.01 -12.80 27.81
C PHE A 90 -26.56 -12.76 26.34
N GLY A 91 -25.25 -12.70 26.14
CA GLY A 91 -24.61 -12.63 24.83
C GLY A 91 -24.53 -11.25 24.18
N THR A 92 -25.06 -10.18 24.81
CA THR A 92 -24.92 -8.82 24.27
C THR A 92 -23.48 -8.34 24.27
N LEU A 93 -22.73 -8.60 25.35
CA LEU A 93 -21.30 -8.25 25.43
C LEU A 93 -20.49 -8.98 24.36
N SER A 94 -20.66 -10.30 24.23
CA SER A 94 -20.00 -11.11 23.21
C SER A 94 -20.35 -10.67 21.78
N ALA A 95 -21.60 -10.24 21.53
CA ALA A 95 -21.97 -9.69 20.22
C ALA A 95 -21.22 -8.39 19.92
N ARG A 96 -21.06 -7.50 20.92
CA ARG A 96 -20.29 -6.25 20.78
C ARG A 96 -18.80 -6.54 20.54
N GLU A 97 -18.22 -7.47 21.29
CA GLU A 97 -16.83 -7.91 21.12
C GLU A 97 -16.61 -8.52 19.72
N ASN A 98 -17.50 -9.40 19.26
CA ASN A 98 -17.40 -9.99 17.91
C ASN A 98 -17.49 -8.93 16.81
N TYR A 99 -18.36 -7.93 16.97
CA TYR A 99 -18.44 -6.81 16.05
C TYR A 99 -17.14 -5.99 16.05
N ALA A 100 -16.64 -5.61 17.22
CA ALA A 100 -15.36 -4.90 17.33
C ALA A 100 -14.19 -5.71 16.73
N SER A 101 -14.15 -7.02 16.97
CA SER A 101 -13.15 -7.93 16.40
C SER A 101 -13.22 -7.96 14.87
N SER A 102 -14.42 -8.08 14.29
CA SER A 102 -14.59 -8.07 12.83
C SER A 102 -14.16 -6.73 12.20
N MET A 103 -14.33 -5.61 12.91
CA MET A 103 -13.82 -4.31 12.47
C MET A 103 -12.29 -4.25 12.54
N ALA A 104 -11.68 -4.79 13.61
CA ALA A 104 -10.22 -4.88 13.72
C ALA A 104 -9.60 -5.76 12.62
N GLU A 105 -10.26 -6.88 12.26
CA GLU A 105 -9.84 -7.70 11.12
C GLU A 105 -9.88 -6.93 9.79
N ALA A 106 -10.88 -6.07 9.59
CA ALA A 106 -10.93 -5.21 8.40
C ALA A 106 -9.77 -4.19 8.38
N GLU A 107 -9.44 -3.58 9.51
CA GLU A 107 -8.29 -2.66 9.65
C GLU A 107 -6.95 -3.39 9.44
N TYR A 108 -6.82 -4.65 9.86
CA TYR A 108 -5.64 -5.47 9.58
C TYR A 108 -5.43 -5.70 8.08
N ILE A 109 -6.50 -5.88 7.32
CA ILE A 109 -6.40 -5.97 5.86
C ILE A 109 -5.94 -4.63 5.26
N GLU A 110 -6.34 -3.49 5.81
CA GLU A 110 -5.85 -2.17 5.37
C GLU A 110 -4.35 -2.01 5.60
N VAL A 111 -3.82 -2.49 6.73
CA VAL A 111 -2.36 -2.57 6.96
C VAL A 111 -1.68 -3.35 5.85
N THR A 112 -2.24 -4.51 5.47
CA THR A 112 -1.68 -5.35 4.41
C THR A 112 -1.72 -4.65 3.05
N ILE A 113 -2.80 -3.94 2.73
CA ILE A 113 -2.94 -3.14 1.52
C ILE A 113 -1.89 -2.02 1.49
N ALA A 114 -1.72 -1.30 2.61
CA ALA A 114 -0.75 -0.22 2.73
C ALA A 114 0.69 -0.73 2.50
N LYS A 115 1.07 -1.85 3.14
CA LYS A 115 2.38 -2.48 2.95
C LYS A 115 2.63 -2.87 1.48
N ARG A 116 1.64 -3.46 0.81
CA ARG A 116 1.74 -3.85 -0.61
C ARG A 116 1.83 -2.64 -1.54
N LYS A 117 1.06 -1.58 -1.28
CA LYS A 117 1.13 -0.34 -2.06
C LYS A 117 2.47 0.35 -1.91
N LEU A 118 3.01 0.40 -0.69
CA LEU A 118 4.34 0.93 -0.44
C LEU A 118 5.41 0.13 -1.20
N GLY A 119 5.35 -1.21 -1.13
CA GLY A 119 6.26 -2.06 -1.89
C GLY A 119 6.18 -1.83 -3.40
N LEU A 120 4.98 -1.61 -3.95
CA LEU A 120 4.79 -1.22 -5.35
C LEU A 120 5.44 0.14 -5.66
N SER A 121 5.22 1.16 -4.82
CA SER A 121 5.80 2.50 -5.00
C SER A 121 7.32 2.47 -4.93
N VAL A 122 7.91 1.71 -3.98
CA VAL A 122 9.36 1.52 -3.88
C VAL A 122 9.90 0.86 -5.15
N ALA A 123 9.27 -0.21 -5.63
CA ALA A 123 9.68 -0.88 -6.86
C ALA A 123 9.61 0.04 -8.09
N GLN A 124 8.53 0.81 -8.25
CA GLN A 124 8.39 1.75 -9.37
C GLN A 124 9.46 2.84 -9.34
N SER A 125 9.71 3.42 -8.16
CA SER A 125 10.72 4.45 -8.00
C SER A 125 12.14 3.91 -8.22
N TYR A 126 12.41 2.68 -7.77
CA TYR A 126 13.65 1.97 -8.06
C TYR A 126 13.89 1.81 -9.57
N TYR A 127 12.87 1.43 -10.35
CA TYR A 127 13.01 1.30 -11.81
C TYR A 127 13.16 2.64 -12.53
N ASN A 128 12.61 3.73 -11.99
CA ASN A 128 12.85 5.08 -12.52
C ASN A 128 14.30 5.53 -12.29
N LEU A 129 14.87 5.25 -11.12
CA LEU A 129 16.29 5.50 -10.83
C LEU A 129 17.21 4.69 -11.75
N TYR A 130 16.89 3.42 -11.98
CA TYR A 130 17.58 2.58 -12.97
C TYR A 130 17.56 3.23 -14.36
N GLU A 131 16.40 3.67 -14.84
CA GLU A 131 16.29 4.27 -16.17
C GLU A 131 17.15 5.53 -16.30
N SER A 132 17.04 6.45 -15.35
CA SER A 132 17.79 7.70 -15.41
C SER A 132 19.30 7.47 -15.33
N SER A 133 19.75 6.65 -14.37
CA SER A 133 21.18 6.34 -14.21
C SER A 133 21.76 5.62 -15.43
N THR A 134 21.04 4.64 -15.98
CA THR A 134 21.50 3.88 -17.16
C THR A 134 21.52 4.75 -18.42
N LYS A 135 20.54 5.64 -18.61
CA LYS A 135 20.55 6.62 -19.71
C LYS A 135 21.73 7.57 -19.59
N GLN A 136 22.07 8.05 -18.40
CA GLN A 136 23.25 8.91 -18.19
C GLN A 136 24.56 8.21 -18.56
N LEU A 137 24.69 6.91 -18.25
CA LEU A 137 25.85 6.10 -18.63
C LEU A 137 25.97 5.98 -20.15
N ILE A 138 24.88 5.60 -20.84
CA ILE A 138 24.87 5.49 -22.31
C ILE A 138 25.16 6.84 -22.99
N LEU A 139 24.63 7.94 -22.46
CA LEU A 139 24.93 9.27 -22.99
C LEU A 139 26.41 9.64 -22.80
N GLU A 140 27.02 9.30 -21.66
CA GLU A 140 28.46 9.52 -21.44
C GLU A 140 29.31 8.70 -22.42
N GLU A 141 28.99 7.42 -22.62
CA GLU A 141 29.67 6.57 -23.59
C GLU A 141 29.59 7.16 -25.00
N ASN A 142 28.41 7.64 -25.40
CA ASN A 142 28.19 8.28 -26.70
C ASN A 142 28.93 9.63 -26.82
N ILE A 143 29.01 10.43 -25.74
CA ILE A 143 29.80 11.67 -25.73
C ILE A 143 31.29 11.35 -25.96
N GLN A 144 31.82 10.31 -25.32
CA GLN A 144 33.21 9.89 -25.50
C GLN A 144 33.47 9.33 -26.91
N LEU A 145 32.49 8.64 -27.48
CA LEU A 145 32.55 8.18 -28.87
C LEU A 145 32.59 9.36 -29.85
N LEU A 146 31.72 10.36 -29.68
CA LEU A 146 31.71 11.56 -30.52
C LEU A 146 33.01 12.37 -30.43
N LYS A 147 33.66 12.43 -29.26
CA LYS A 147 35.00 13.03 -29.11
C LYS A 147 36.07 12.28 -29.92
N THR A 148 35.93 10.97 -30.03
CA THR A 148 36.83 10.13 -30.85
C THR A 148 36.63 10.46 -32.33
N TYR A 149 35.39 10.58 -32.80
CA TYR A 149 35.11 10.99 -34.17
C TYR A 149 35.50 12.43 -34.47
N GLU A 150 35.37 13.36 -33.51
CA GLU A 150 35.82 14.74 -33.66
C GLU A 150 37.31 14.81 -33.94
N ARG A 151 38.12 14.02 -33.22
CA ARG A 151 39.56 13.93 -33.46
C ARG A 151 39.88 13.42 -34.87
N LEU A 152 39.16 12.40 -35.34
CA LEU A 152 39.32 11.86 -36.70
C LEU A 152 38.93 12.90 -37.75
N ALA A 153 37.80 13.59 -37.56
CA ALA A 153 37.34 14.64 -38.47
C ALA A 153 38.33 15.81 -38.55
N LEU A 154 38.93 16.24 -37.43
CA LEU A 154 39.95 17.29 -37.42
C LEU A 154 41.19 16.91 -38.25
N THR A 155 41.70 15.68 -38.12
CA THR A 155 42.81 15.19 -38.95
C THR A 155 42.44 15.11 -40.43
N SER A 156 41.19 14.75 -40.75
CA SER A 156 40.68 14.75 -42.12
C SER A 156 40.54 16.16 -42.70
N VAL A 157 40.22 17.18 -41.90
CA VAL A 157 40.20 18.59 -42.31
C VAL A 157 41.61 19.08 -42.64
N GLU A 158 42.61 18.76 -41.80
CA GLU A 158 44.02 19.12 -42.03
C GLU A 158 44.57 18.54 -43.35
N THR A 159 44.08 17.36 -43.74
CA THR A 159 44.48 16.68 -44.98
C THR A 159 43.58 17.03 -46.18
N GLY A 160 42.64 17.96 -46.02
CA GLY A 160 41.74 18.44 -47.08
C GLY A 160 40.65 17.45 -47.50
N LYS A 161 40.39 16.42 -46.68
CA LYS A 161 39.45 15.31 -46.95
C LYS A 161 38.10 15.47 -46.23
N ALA A 162 37.96 16.41 -45.30
CA ALA A 162 36.71 16.70 -44.59
C ALA A 162 36.45 18.20 -44.46
N SER A 163 35.21 18.58 -44.15
CA SER A 163 34.80 19.97 -43.97
C SER A 163 34.84 20.38 -42.49
N ALA A 164 35.19 21.63 -42.21
CA ALA A 164 35.04 22.20 -40.87
C ALA A 164 33.58 22.18 -40.36
N VAL A 165 32.61 22.11 -41.29
CA VAL A 165 31.18 21.93 -40.97
C VAL A 165 30.92 20.60 -40.27
N ASP A 166 31.64 19.53 -40.65
CA ASP A 166 31.47 18.19 -40.07
C ASP A 166 31.92 18.18 -38.59
N VAL A 167 33.01 18.89 -38.29
CA VAL A 167 33.50 19.09 -36.92
C VAL A 167 32.51 19.89 -36.07
N LEU A 168 31.97 21.00 -36.61
CA LEU A 168 30.97 21.79 -35.90
C LEU A 168 29.69 20.98 -35.62
N ARG A 169 29.28 20.12 -36.55
CA ARG A 169 28.11 19.24 -36.38
C ARG A 169 28.31 18.24 -35.23
N LEU A 170 29.51 17.65 -35.12
CA LEU A 170 29.88 16.81 -33.97
C LEU A 170 29.84 17.56 -32.64
N GLN A 171 30.36 18.78 -32.61
CA GLN A 171 30.35 19.62 -31.40
C GLN A 171 28.92 19.99 -30.97
N ILE A 172 28.05 20.34 -31.92
CA ILE A 172 26.63 20.56 -31.66
C ILE A 172 26.01 19.31 -31.04
N ARG A 173 26.29 18.13 -31.60
CA ARG A 173 25.76 16.87 -31.08
C ARG A 173 26.27 16.54 -29.68
N GLN A 174 27.56 16.75 -29.40
CA GLN A 174 28.10 16.61 -28.05
C GLN A 174 27.40 17.53 -27.05
N ASN A 175 27.10 18.78 -27.44
CA ASN A 175 26.35 19.71 -26.60
C ASN A 175 24.91 19.22 -26.33
N GLU A 176 24.23 18.67 -27.34
CA GLU A 176 22.89 18.08 -27.18
C GLU A 176 22.90 16.89 -26.21
N LEU A 177 23.87 15.98 -26.32
CA LEU A 177 23.98 14.83 -25.42
C LEU A 177 24.33 15.27 -23.99
N LYS A 178 25.20 16.27 -23.86
CA LYS A 178 25.55 16.86 -22.55
C LYS A 178 24.32 17.50 -21.89
N GLN A 179 23.53 18.25 -22.66
CA GLN A 179 22.26 18.82 -22.18
C GLN A 179 21.30 17.71 -21.71
N GLN A 180 21.11 16.64 -22.49
CA GLN A 180 20.23 15.53 -22.10
C GLN A 180 20.72 14.85 -20.82
N LYS A 181 22.04 14.66 -20.66
CA LYS A 181 22.64 14.09 -19.45
C LYS A 181 22.44 14.99 -18.23
N GLU A 182 22.63 16.30 -18.37
CA GLU A 182 22.38 17.26 -17.28
C GLU A 182 20.91 17.25 -16.85
N ILE A 183 19.97 17.18 -17.80
CA ILE A 183 18.53 17.04 -17.48
C ILE A 183 18.24 15.73 -16.73
N LEU A 184 18.82 14.62 -17.16
CA LEU A 184 18.66 13.33 -16.47
C LEU A 184 19.27 13.34 -15.07
N SER A 185 20.35 14.09 -14.85
CA SER A 185 20.93 14.29 -13.52
C SER A 185 19.92 14.95 -12.58
N GLU A 186 19.25 16.01 -13.03
CA GLU A 186 18.20 16.67 -12.23
C GLU A 186 17.00 15.74 -11.96
N ILE A 187 16.57 14.95 -12.95
CA ILE A 187 15.52 13.95 -12.78
C ILE A 187 15.93 12.88 -11.76
N PHE A 188 17.18 12.41 -11.82
CA PHE A 188 17.70 11.43 -10.89
C PHE A 188 17.73 11.96 -9.45
N GLU A 189 18.18 13.20 -9.26
CA GLU A 189 18.22 13.83 -7.93
C GLU A 189 16.81 13.99 -7.34
N ALA A 190 15.82 14.39 -8.14
CA ALA A 190 14.43 14.47 -7.69
C ALA A 190 13.86 13.08 -7.33
N GLU A 191 14.09 12.07 -8.16
CA GLU A 191 13.64 10.70 -7.91
C GLU A 191 14.34 10.08 -6.70
N LYS A 192 15.63 10.41 -6.46
CA LYS A 192 16.39 9.97 -5.28
C LYS A 192 15.74 10.47 -4.00
N VAL A 193 15.31 11.73 -3.98
CA VAL A 193 14.59 12.29 -2.83
C VAL A 193 13.26 11.55 -2.63
N ALA A 194 12.49 11.30 -3.70
CA ALA A 194 11.24 10.56 -3.61
C ALA A 194 11.46 9.13 -3.06
N PHE A 195 12.47 8.42 -3.57
CA PHE A 195 12.85 7.09 -3.13
C PHE A 195 13.27 7.05 -1.66
N ASN A 196 14.12 7.98 -1.23
CA ASN A 196 14.58 8.09 0.16
C ASN A 196 13.42 8.41 1.12
N ASN A 197 12.44 9.22 0.69
CA ASN A 197 11.23 9.47 1.47
C ASN A 197 10.35 8.21 1.61
N LEU A 198 10.24 7.37 0.58
CA LEU A 198 9.53 6.09 0.67
C LEU A 198 10.16 5.16 1.72
N LEU A 199 11.49 5.16 1.82
CA LEU A 199 12.26 4.43 2.84
C LEU A 199 12.27 5.10 4.21
N ASN A 200 11.79 6.35 4.30
CA ASN A 200 11.88 7.21 5.48
C ASN A 200 13.31 7.35 6.02
N ARG A 201 14.26 7.64 5.13
CA ARG A 201 15.67 7.91 5.47
C ARG A 201 16.08 9.33 5.04
N ASP A 202 17.32 9.72 5.37
CA ASP A 202 17.84 11.03 4.98
C ASP A 202 17.77 11.19 3.45
N VAL A 203 17.23 12.33 3.00
CA VAL A 203 16.95 12.61 1.58
C VAL A 203 18.21 12.63 0.71
N ASN A 204 19.39 12.87 1.30
CA ASN A 204 20.68 12.89 0.61
C ASN A 204 21.42 11.56 0.67
N SER A 205 20.84 10.53 1.30
CA SER A 205 21.44 9.19 1.35
C SER A 205 21.72 8.69 -0.07
N GLU A 206 22.96 8.24 -0.29
CA GLU A 206 23.35 7.64 -1.56
C GLU A 206 22.56 6.36 -1.82
N ILE A 207 22.29 6.10 -3.10
CA ILE A 207 21.62 4.89 -3.57
C ILE A 207 22.65 4.13 -4.41
N SER A 208 22.85 2.85 -4.10
CA SER A 208 23.61 1.95 -4.98
C SER A 208 22.98 1.99 -6.37
N SER A 209 23.75 2.40 -7.38
CA SER A 209 23.26 2.46 -8.75
C SER A 209 23.02 1.05 -9.28
N VAL A 210 21.78 0.79 -9.67
CA VAL A 210 21.38 -0.45 -10.31
C VAL A 210 21.69 -0.25 -11.79
N VAL A 211 22.70 -0.93 -12.30
CA VAL A 211 23.17 -0.68 -13.67
C VAL A 211 22.75 -1.80 -14.63
N ASN A 212 22.38 -2.99 -14.13
CA ASN A 212 22.07 -4.13 -15.00
C ASN A 212 20.76 -4.82 -14.61
N LEU A 213 19.68 -4.47 -15.33
CA LEU A 213 18.44 -5.23 -15.35
C LEU A 213 18.28 -5.87 -16.73
N GLU A 214 18.34 -7.21 -16.77
CA GLU A 214 18.14 -7.97 -18.01
C GLU A 214 16.70 -8.47 -18.10
N LEU A 215 16.05 -8.22 -19.25
CA LEU A 215 14.71 -8.74 -19.50
C LEU A 215 14.71 -10.27 -19.60
N PRO A 216 13.77 -10.96 -18.94
CA PRO A 216 13.67 -12.42 -19.03
C PRO A 216 13.24 -12.85 -20.45
N GLU A 217 13.76 -14.01 -20.88
CA GLU A 217 13.38 -14.60 -22.17
C GLU A 217 11.93 -15.10 -22.18
N GLU A 218 11.46 -15.64 -21.06
CA GLU A 218 10.10 -16.11 -20.87
C GLU A 218 9.35 -15.27 -19.83
N ASN A 219 8.08 -14.99 -20.12
CA ASN A 219 7.22 -14.26 -19.20
C ASN A 219 6.58 -15.19 -18.20
N GLU A 220 6.49 -14.74 -16.94
CA GLU A 220 5.61 -15.36 -15.97
C GLU A 220 4.15 -15.26 -16.46
N VAL A 221 3.48 -16.41 -16.47
CA VAL A 221 2.05 -16.54 -16.79
C VAL A 221 1.26 -16.25 -15.53
N PHE A 222 0.38 -15.27 -15.63
CA PHE A 222 -0.50 -14.89 -14.53
C PHE A 222 -1.89 -15.46 -14.77
N ASP A 223 -2.42 -16.14 -13.75
CA ASP A 223 -3.82 -16.56 -13.73
C ASP A 223 -4.67 -15.44 -13.12
N ILE A 224 -5.68 -15.00 -13.88
CA ILE A 224 -6.57 -13.92 -13.48
C ILE A 224 -7.49 -14.31 -12.33
N ASP A 225 -7.74 -15.61 -12.14
CA ASP A 225 -8.62 -16.10 -11.06
C ASP A 225 -8.04 -15.78 -9.67
N VAL A 226 -6.72 -15.58 -9.59
CA VAL A 226 -6.00 -15.20 -8.36
C VAL A 226 -6.34 -13.77 -7.92
N LEU A 227 -6.86 -12.91 -8.81
CA LEU A 227 -7.21 -11.52 -8.49
C LEU A 227 -8.25 -11.45 -7.35
N SER A 228 -9.10 -12.48 -7.22
CA SER A 228 -10.08 -12.60 -6.15
C SER A 228 -9.46 -12.65 -4.74
N LEU A 229 -8.18 -13.05 -4.64
CA LEU A 229 -7.40 -13.11 -3.40
C LEU A 229 -6.70 -11.78 -3.08
N ASN A 230 -6.81 -10.76 -3.94
CA ASN A 230 -6.20 -9.46 -3.68
C ASN A 230 -6.73 -8.86 -2.36
N PRO A 231 -5.87 -8.38 -1.45
CA PRO A 231 -6.29 -7.85 -0.15
C PRO A 231 -7.33 -6.72 -0.23
N GLU A 232 -7.32 -5.92 -1.29
CA GLU A 232 -8.33 -4.88 -1.49
C GLU A 232 -9.73 -5.43 -1.72
N LEU A 233 -9.86 -6.63 -2.28
CA LEU A 233 -11.15 -7.33 -2.40
C LEU A 233 -11.50 -8.08 -1.11
N LEU A 234 -10.50 -8.65 -0.43
CA LEU A 234 -10.69 -9.30 0.87
C LEU A 234 -11.19 -8.32 1.94
N LYS A 235 -10.78 -7.05 1.87
CA LYS A 235 -11.30 -5.97 2.72
C LYS A 235 -12.83 -5.93 2.69
N TYR A 236 -13.43 -6.01 1.50
CA TYR A 236 -14.89 -5.98 1.38
C TYR A 236 -15.57 -7.21 1.99
N ASN A 237 -14.91 -8.37 1.99
CA ASN A 237 -15.42 -9.54 2.72
C ASN A 237 -15.42 -9.27 4.23
N LYS A 238 -14.35 -8.69 4.77
CA LYS A 238 -14.26 -8.32 6.20
C LYS A 238 -15.25 -7.24 6.60
N LEU A 239 -15.46 -6.22 5.77
CA LEU A 239 -16.51 -5.23 5.98
C LEU A 239 -17.91 -5.84 5.90
N TYR A 240 -18.15 -6.78 4.99
CA TYR A 240 -19.43 -7.49 4.94
C TYR A 240 -19.69 -8.29 6.23
N GLU A 241 -18.68 -9.05 6.68
CA GLU A 241 -18.72 -9.79 7.94
C GLU A 241 -18.99 -8.86 9.13
N SER A 242 -18.39 -7.67 9.17
CA SER A 242 -18.63 -6.71 10.25
C SER A 242 -20.05 -6.17 10.27
N ILE A 243 -20.69 -5.97 9.12
CA ILE A 243 -22.12 -5.62 9.07
C ILE A 243 -23.01 -6.77 9.54
N VAL A 244 -22.63 -8.03 9.28
CA VAL A 244 -23.33 -9.20 9.85
C VAL A 244 -23.24 -9.20 11.38
N GLN A 245 -22.06 -8.91 11.95
CA GLN A 245 -21.90 -8.82 13.40
C GLN A 245 -22.62 -7.61 14.00
N SER A 246 -22.63 -6.47 13.31
CA SER A 246 -23.43 -5.29 13.68
C SER A 246 -24.91 -5.64 13.81
N GLU A 247 -25.46 -6.46 12.91
CA GLU A 247 -26.83 -6.94 13.01
C GLU A 247 -27.06 -7.85 14.23
N MET A 248 -26.07 -8.66 14.60
CA MET A 248 -26.15 -9.47 15.83
C MET A 248 -26.17 -8.59 17.08
N VAL A 249 -25.36 -7.51 17.11
CA VAL A 249 -25.42 -6.50 18.17
C VAL A 249 -26.82 -5.88 18.24
N ASN A 250 -27.33 -5.39 17.12
CA ASN A 250 -28.66 -4.76 17.03
C ASN A 250 -29.77 -5.68 17.57
N LYS A 251 -29.75 -6.96 17.18
CA LYS A 251 -30.69 -7.98 17.71
C LYS A 251 -30.54 -8.20 19.21
N ARG A 252 -29.31 -8.30 19.72
CA ARG A 252 -29.06 -8.52 21.17
C ARG A 252 -29.41 -7.30 22.01
N GLU A 253 -29.20 -6.09 21.51
CA GLU A 253 -29.58 -4.85 22.19
C GLU A 253 -31.09 -4.61 22.20
N SER A 254 -31.84 -5.22 21.28
CA SER A 254 -33.31 -5.23 21.31
C SER A 254 -33.91 -6.14 22.38
N LEU A 255 -33.10 -6.93 23.09
CA LEU A 255 -33.55 -7.78 24.18
C LEU A 255 -33.62 -7.00 25.51
N PRO A 256 -34.36 -7.49 26.50
CA PRO A 256 -34.46 -6.82 27.79
C PRO A 256 -33.11 -6.69 28.51
N THR A 257 -32.99 -5.75 29.43
CA THR A 257 -31.86 -5.68 30.37
C THR A 257 -32.33 -5.96 31.79
N ILE A 258 -31.47 -6.58 32.60
CA ILE A 258 -31.80 -6.99 33.97
C ILE A 258 -31.02 -6.11 34.93
N GLY A 259 -31.70 -5.42 35.83
CA GLY A 259 -31.07 -4.63 36.89
C GLY A 259 -31.14 -5.35 38.22
N ILE A 260 -30.02 -5.39 38.94
CA ILE A 260 -29.96 -5.87 40.32
C ILE A 260 -29.57 -4.67 41.19
N GLY A 261 -30.24 -4.50 42.32
CA GLY A 261 -29.94 -3.40 43.23
C GLY A 261 -30.27 -3.71 44.67
N LEU A 262 -29.90 -2.80 45.54
CA LEU A 262 -30.15 -2.85 46.97
C LEU A 262 -30.46 -1.43 47.46
N ASP A 263 -31.58 -1.29 48.14
CA ASP A 263 -31.89 -0.08 48.88
C ASP A 263 -31.77 -0.30 50.38
N TYR A 264 -31.22 0.70 51.04
CA TYR A 264 -31.19 0.84 52.48
C TYR A 264 -31.99 2.09 52.87
N LEU A 265 -32.99 1.90 53.73
CA LEU A 265 -33.83 2.99 54.23
C LEU A 265 -33.71 3.05 55.76
N PRO A 266 -33.01 4.06 56.31
CA PRO A 266 -32.93 4.25 57.74
C PRO A 266 -34.29 4.66 58.33
N VAL A 267 -34.66 4.04 59.46
CA VAL A 267 -35.94 4.26 60.15
C VAL A 267 -35.71 4.86 61.53
N SER A 268 -36.49 5.88 61.89
CA SER A 268 -36.41 6.51 63.20
C SER A 268 -37.17 5.72 64.25
N GLU A 269 -36.63 5.61 65.45
CA GLU A 269 -37.35 5.01 66.58
C GLU A 269 -38.60 5.81 66.96
N ARG A 270 -39.63 5.09 67.37
CA ARG A 270 -40.85 5.68 67.94
C ARG A 270 -40.70 5.90 69.45
N ALA A 271 -41.10 7.08 69.92
CA ALA A 271 -41.09 7.43 71.34
C ALA A 271 -42.45 7.18 72.04
N ASP A 272 -43.51 6.97 71.27
CA ASP A 272 -44.89 6.86 71.76
C ASP A 272 -45.31 5.43 72.13
N MET A 273 -44.53 4.41 71.75
CA MET A 273 -44.83 3.00 72.01
C MET A 273 -43.56 2.16 72.18
N VAL A 274 -43.61 1.15 73.06
CA VAL A 274 -42.54 0.13 73.17
C VAL A 274 -42.88 -1.04 72.26
N ILE A 275 -42.13 -1.20 71.18
CA ILE A 275 -42.39 -2.20 70.14
C ILE A 275 -41.11 -2.99 69.85
N ALA A 276 -41.24 -4.30 69.60
CA ALA A 276 -40.11 -5.11 69.13
C ALA A 276 -39.62 -4.61 67.75
N ASP A 277 -38.30 -4.57 67.58
CA ASP A 277 -37.60 -4.05 66.39
C ASP A 277 -37.86 -2.53 66.14
N ASN A 278 -38.08 -1.72 67.18
CA ASN A 278 -38.23 -0.27 67.06
C ASN A 278 -37.04 0.37 66.31
N GLY A 279 -37.31 1.28 65.36
CA GLY A 279 -36.29 1.93 64.55
C GLY A 279 -35.48 0.99 63.64
N LYS A 280 -35.92 -0.26 63.43
CA LYS A 280 -35.20 -1.20 62.57
C LYS A 280 -35.25 -0.77 61.12
N ASP A 281 -34.08 -0.60 60.54
CA ASP A 281 -33.90 -0.19 59.14
C ASP A 281 -34.43 -1.22 58.15
N VAL A 282 -34.78 -0.74 56.95
CA VAL A 282 -35.23 -1.58 55.85
C VAL A 282 -34.09 -1.83 54.87
N ILE A 283 -33.82 -3.10 54.59
CA ILE A 283 -32.95 -3.54 53.50
C ILE A 283 -33.84 -4.18 52.43
N MET A 284 -33.80 -3.64 51.22
CA MET A 284 -34.70 -4.03 50.13
C MET A 284 -33.89 -4.40 48.88
N PRO A 285 -33.65 -5.71 48.64
CA PRO A 285 -33.07 -6.15 47.38
C PRO A 285 -34.07 -5.91 46.25
N MET A 286 -33.57 -5.44 45.11
CA MET A 286 -34.36 -5.12 43.93
C MET A 286 -33.88 -5.92 42.73
N VAL A 287 -34.85 -6.43 41.97
CA VAL A 287 -34.63 -6.94 40.62
C VAL A 287 -35.55 -6.15 39.69
N SER A 288 -35.01 -5.63 38.60
CA SER A 288 -35.74 -4.86 37.59
C SER A 288 -35.49 -5.45 36.21
N VAL A 289 -36.48 -5.36 35.32
CA VAL A 289 -36.34 -5.75 33.92
C VAL A 289 -36.77 -4.57 33.07
N SER A 290 -35.90 -4.12 32.18
CA SER A 290 -36.19 -3.04 31.23
C SER A 290 -36.42 -3.65 29.85
N ILE A 291 -37.63 -3.52 29.32
CA ILE A 291 -38.05 -4.12 28.05
C ILE A 291 -38.27 -3.02 27.01
N PRO A 292 -37.56 -3.03 25.87
CA PRO A 292 -37.81 -2.09 24.80
C PRO A 292 -39.13 -2.45 24.08
N LEU A 293 -40.21 -1.72 24.36
CA LEU A 293 -41.52 -1.97 23.76
C LEU A 293 -41.66 -1.40 22.33
N PHE A 294 -40.92 -0.34 22.01
CA PHE A 294 -40.99 0.35 20.71
C PHE A 294 -39.77 0.01 19.85
N ASN A 295 -39.92 -0.96 18.96
CA ASN A 295 -38.79 -1.54 18.20
C ASN A 295 -38.49 -0.87 16.86
N SER A 296 -39.09 0.28 16.55
CA SER A 296 -38.87 1.00 15.27
C SER A 296 -37.40 1.37 15.04
N LYS A 297 -36.66 1.69 16.11
CA LYS A 297 -35.20 1.92 16.05
C LYS A 297 -34.47 0.67 15.53
N TYR A 298 -34.72 -0.49 16.14
CA TYR A 298 -34.02 -1.74 15.81
C TYR A 298 -34.39 -2.25 14.42
N THR A 299 -35.66 -2.15 14.01
CA THR A 299 -36.09 -2.52 12.66
C THR A 299 -35.48 -1.60 11.59
N SER A 300 -35.37 -0.29 11.88
CA SER A 300 -34.68 0.65 10.99
C SER A 300 -33.19 0.31 10.85
N ILE A 301 -32.49 0.01 11.95
CA ILE A 301 -31.07 -0.39 11.91
C ILE A 301 -30.89 -1.69 11.12
N SER A 302 -31.75 -2.69 11.30
CA SER A 302 -31.70 -3.92 10.50
C SER A 302 -31.85 -3.64 9.01
N LYS A 303 -32.76 -2.74 8.63
CA LYS A 303 -32.89 -2.35 7.22
C LYS A 303 -31.67 -1.59 6.71
N GLN A 304 -31.06 -0.73 7.52
CA GLN A 304 -29.81 -0.05 7.16
C GLN A 304 -28.66 -1.06 6.98
N ASN A 305 -28.54 -2.06 7.85
CA ASN A 305 -27.53 -3.12 7.71
C ASN A 305 -27.72 -3.93 6.42
N GLU A 306 -28.95 -4.29 6.05
CA GLU A 306 -29.26 -4.94 4.76
C GLU A 306 -28.83 -4.07 3.56
N LEU A 307 -29.09 -2.76 3.61
CA LEU A 307 -28.71 -1.82 2.55
C LEU A 307 -27.18 -1.64 2.47
N ARG A 308 -26.49 -1.58 3.62
CA ARG A 308 -25.02 -1.51 3.69
C ARG A 308 -24.36 -2.76 3.12
N GLN A 309 -24.93 -3.95 3.33
CA GLN A 309 -24.43 -5.17 2.71
C GLN A 309 -24.48 -5.08 1.18
N LYS A 310 -25.60 -4.63 0.61
CA LYS A 310 -25.73 -4.40 -0.84
C LYS A 310 -24.76 -3.34 -1.36
N GLU A 311 -24.58 -2.26 -0.60
CA GLU A 311 -23.59 -1.23 -0.92
C GLU A 311 -22.17 -1.82 -1.01
N ILE A 312 -21.76 -2.59 0.00
CA ILE A 312 -20.45 -3.26 0.06
C ILE A 312 -20.27 -4.22 -1.13
N GLU A 313 -21.30 -4.97 -1.52
CA GLU A 313 -21.25 -5.84 -2.70
C GLU A 313 -21.04 -5.04 -3.99
N PHE A 314 -21.76 -3.93 -4.18
CA PHE A 314 -21.56 -3.06 -5.35
C PHE A 314 -20.18 -2.41 -5.37
N GLN A 315 -19.69 -1.95 -4.21
CA GLN A 315 -18.34 -1.39 -4.09
C GLN A 315 -17.26 -2.45 -4.39
N LYS A 316 -17.44 -3.68 -3.91
CA LYS A 316 -16.55 -4.82 -4.22
C LYS A 316 -16.53 -5.11 -5.72
N ASN A 317 -17.69 -5.16 -6.37
CA ASN A 317 -17.79 -5.39 -7.82
C ASN A 317 -17.14 -4.26 -8.63
N GLN A 318 -17.35 -3.00 -8.23
CA GLN A 318 -16.66 -1.87 -8.83
C GLN A 318 -15.15 -1.98 -8.66
N ARG A 319 -14.67 -2.35 -7.46
CA ARG A 319 -13.23 -2.50 -7.22
C ARG A 319 -12.66 -3.63 -8.05
N TYR A 320 -13.35 -4.76 -8.15
CA TYR A 320 -12.96 -5.85 -9.02
C TYR A 320 -12.82 -5.40 -10.48
N ASN A 321 -13.78 -4.65 -11.01
CA ASN A 321 -13.71 -4.13 -12.38
C ASN A 321 -12.50 -3.21 -12.60
N ILE A 322 -12.16 -2.38 -11.62
CA ILE A 322 -10.96 -1.52 -11.65
C ILE A 322 -9.70 -2.39 -11.66
N LEU A 323 -9.59 -3.36 -10.74
CA LEU A 323 -8.43 -4.23 -10.64
C LEU A 323 -8.25 -5.09 -11.90
N ASN A 324 -9.34 -5.62 -12.46
CA ASN A 324 -9.34 -6.38 -13.70
C ASN A 324 -8.87 -5.53 -14.89
N THR A 325 -9.31 -4.27 -14.95
CA THR A 325 -8.85 -3.31 -15.96
C THR A 325 -7.36 -3.01 -15.79
N THR A 326 -6.89 -2.78 -14.57
CA THR A 326 -5.48 -2.52 -14.27
C THR A 326 -4.62 -3.73 -14.62
N PHE A 327 -5.06 -4.95 -14.28
CA PHE A 327 -4.39 -6.19 -14.64
C PHE A 327 -4.23 -6.33 -16.16
N SER A 328 -5.35 -6.18 -16.89
CA SER A 328 -5.35 -6.30 -18.35
C SER A 328 -4.45 -5.26 -19.03
N LYS A 329 -4.44 -4.01 -18.52
CA LYS A 329 -3.56 -2.95 -19.00
C LYS A 329 -2.10 -3.26 -18.71
N ALA A 330 -1.77 -3.63 -17.47
CA ALA A 330 -0.41 -3.93 -17.07
C ALA A 330 0.16 -5.12 -17.86
N LEU A 331 -0.62 -6.18 -18.05
CA LEU A 331 -0.22 -7.33 -18.87
C LEU A 331 0.03 -6.93 -20.33
N SER A 332 -0.88 -6.15 -20.93
CA SER A 332 -0.70 -5.65 -22.29
C SER A 332 0.54 -4.77 -22.41
N GLN A 333 0.75 -3.83 -21.49
CA GLN A 333 1.88 -2.91 -21.49
C GLN A 333 3.21 -3.64 -21.25
N ARG A 334 3.26 -4.66 -20.39
CA ARG A 334 4.42 -5.53 -20.21
C ARG A 334 4.79 -6.23 -21.52
N ASN A 335 3.81 -6.81 -22.21
CA ASN A 335 4.04 -7.49 -23.48
C ASN A 335 4.49 -6.51 -24.57
N GLN A 336 3.92 -5.31 -24.63
CA GLN A 336 4.36 -4.24 -25.53
C GLN A 336 5.81 -3.84 -25.26
N ALA A 337 6.20 -3.71 -24.00
CA ALA A 337 7.57 -3.38 -23.60
C ALA A 337 8.56 -4.46 -24.09
N GLN A 338 8.21 -5.74 -23.96
CA GLN A 338 9.04 -6.83 -24.45
C GLN A 338 9.16 -6.85 -25.98
N ILE A 339 8.05 -6.62 -26.71
CA ILE A 339 8.07 -6.50 -28.18
C ILE A 339 8.98 -5.36 -28.61
N LYS A 340 8.84 -4.17 -27.99
CA LYS A 340 9.70 -3.02 -28.25
C LYS A 340 11.16 -3.36 -28.00
N TYR A 341 11.48 -3.95 -26.85
CA TYR A 341 12.85 -4.32 -26.51
C TYR A 341 13.47 -5.26 -27.55
N ARG A 342 12.76 -6.31 -27.97
CA ARG A 342 13.25 -7.24 -28.99
C ARG A 342 13.50 -6.53 -30.31
N THR A 343 12.57 -5.69 -30.76
CA THR A 343 12.74 -4.90 -31.99
C THR A 343 13.94 -3.96 -31.90
N GLN A 344 14.12 -3.25 -30.78
CA GLN A 344 15.29 -2.38 -30.63
C GLN A 344 16.61 -3.15 -30.55
N SER A 345 16.60 -4.35 -29.97
CA SER A 345 17.77 -5.23 -29.94
C SER A 345 18.19 -5.68 -31.34
N GLU A 346 17.22 -6.04 -32.18
CA GLU A 346 17.45 -6.40 -33.58
C GLU A 346 17.96 -5.20 -34.39
N ASN A 347 17.34 -4.02 -34.23
CA ASN A 347 17.73 -2.80 -34.92
C ASN A 347 19.12 -2.30 -34.49
N LEU A 348 19.45 -2.38 -33.20
CA LEU A 348 20.77 -2.00 -32.69
C LEU A 348 21.87 -2.90 -33.28
N ARG A 349 21.60 -4.21 -33.40
CA ARG A 349 22.54 -5.13 -34.07
C ARG A 349 22.76 -4.74 -35.54
N GLN A 350 21.70 -4.46 -36.29
CA GLN A 350 21.82 -4.03 -37.69
C GLN A 350 22.54 -2.68 -37.82
N ALA A 351 22.30 -1.74 -36.90
CA ALA A 351 22.96 -0.44 -36.90
C ALA A 351 24.46 -0.56 -36.59
N ARG A 352 24.86 -1.50 -35.72
CA ARG A 352 26.28 -1.83 -35.47
C ARG A 352 26.94 -2.47 -36.70
N ASP A 353 26.27 -3.41 -37.35
CA ASP A 353 26.76 -4.01 -38.60
C ASP A 353 26.94 -2.93 -39.71
N ALA A 354 26.02 -1.97 -39.78
CA ALA A 354 26.12 -0.84 -40.72
C ALA A 354 27.26 0.11 -40.37
N GLU A 355 27.46 0.43 -39.09
CA GLU A 355 28.58 1.24 -38.61
C GLU A 355 29.93 0.62 -39.00
N ASP A 356 30.11 -0.69 -38.75
CA ASP A 356 31.34 -1.40 -39.09
C ASP A 356 31.69 -1.32 -40.58
N ILE A 357 30.67 -1.31 -41.45
CA ILE A 357 30.84 -1.13 -42.90
C ILE A 357 31.20 0.31 -43.23
N LEU A 358 30.52 1.29 -42.62
CA LEU A 358 30.75 2.71 -42.85
C LEU A 358 32.13 3.17 -42.40
N ILE A 359 32.61 2.69 -41.25
CA ILE A 359 33.96 2.98 -40.74
C ILE A 359 35.03 2.49 -41.74
N LYS A 360 34.93 1.23 -42.20
CA LYS A 360 35.88 0.66 -43.18
C LYS A 360 35.92 1.46 -44.48
N ASN A 361 34.77 1.94 -44.94
CA ASN A 361 34.68 2.72 -46.17
C ASN A 361 35.15 4.18 -46.01
N TYR A 362 35.00 4.76 -44.81
CA TYR A 362 35.55 6.08 -44.49
C TYR A 362 37.08 6.08 -44.55
N GLU A 363 37.73 5.03 -44.02
CA GLU A 363 39.19 4.84 -44.10
C GLU A 363 39.70 4.75 -45.56
N THR A 364 38.87 4.22 -46.47
CA THR A 364 39.20 4.11 -47.91
C THR A 364 38.83 5.35 -48.72
N GLY A 365 38.25 6.39 -48.10
CA GLY A 365 37.96 7.69 -48.72
C GLY A 365 36.75 7.75 -49.66
N THR A 366 35.85 6.76 -49.58
CA THR A 366 34.72 6.57 -50.52
C THR A 366 33.35 7.01 -49.99
N ILE A 367 33.24 7.43 -48.72
CA ILE A 367 31.94 7.78 -48.09
C ILE A 367 31.95 9.14 -47.36
N ASN A 368 30.76 9.73 -47.25
CA ASN A 368 30.44 10.97 -46.54
C ASN A 368 30.31 10.71 -45.03
N PHE A 369 31.05 11.46 -44.21
CA PHE A 369 31.04 11.35 -42.74
C PHE A 369 29.64 11.48 -42.10
N ASN A 370 28.70 12.12 -42.81
CA ASN A 370 27.31 12.25 -42.37
C ASN A 370 26.59 10.90 -42.21
N ASP A 371 26.88 9.91 -43.07
CA ASP A 371 26.23 8.60 -42.98
C ASP A 371 26.60 7.88 -41.66
N LEU A 372 27.84 8.07 -41.19
CA LEU A 372 28.30 7.53 -39.91
C LEU A 372 27.57 8.18 -38.73
N LEU A 373 27.38 9.50 -38.77
CA LEU A 373 26.63 10.23 -37.74
C LEU A 373 25.17 9.79 -37.67
N ASP A 374 24.53 9.60 -38.82
CA ASP A 374 23.13 9.17 -38.90
C ASP A 374 22.95 7.75 -38.29
N ILE A 375 23.88 6.84 -38.58
CA ILE A 375 23.88 5.50 -37.95
C ILE A 375 24.11 5.57 -36.45
N GLN A 376 24.99 6.46 -35.98
CA GLN A 376 25.22 6.66 -34.55
C GLN A 376 24.00 7.21 -33.82
N GLU A 377 23.28 8.14 -34.44
CA GLU A 377 22.01 8.63 -33.91
C GLU A 377 20.97 7.50 -33.79
N LEU A 378 20.89 6.60 -34.79
CA LEU A 378 20.04 5.43 -34.72
C LEU A 378 20.44 4.48 -33.58
N GLN A 379 21.74 4.20 -33.42
CA GLN A 379 22.23 3.36 -32.33
C GLN A 379 21.87 3.93 -30.96
N LEU A 380 22.17 5.21 -30.71
CA LEU A 380 21.81 5.87 -29.45
C LEU A 380 20.31 5.80 -29.21
N LYS A 381 19.48 6.11 -30.22
CA LYS A 381 18.03 6.00 -30.13
C LYS A 381 17.58 4.60 -29.74
N PHE A 382 18.15 3.56 -30.34
CA PHE A 382 17.78 2.17 -30.02
C PHE A 382 18.22 1.78 -28.61
N GLN A 383 19.41 2.19 -28.16
CA GLN A 383 19.89 1.98 -26.78
C GLN A 383 18.97 2.65 -25.75
N LEU A 384 18.63 3.93 -25.95
CA LEU A 384 17.72 4.64 -25.04
C LEU A 384 16.33 3.98 -24.98
N ASN A 385 15.80 3.57 -26.13
CA ASN A 385 14.51 2.87 -26.19
C ASN A 385 14.55 1.46 -25.56
N GLN A 386 15.70 0.77 -25.57
CA GLN A 386 15.85 -0.50 -24.84
C GLN A 386 15.76 -0.28 -23.33
N ILE A 387 16.37 0.79 -22.80
CA ILE A 387 16.30 1.13 -21.37
C ILE A 387 14.86 1.46 -20.99
N GLU A 388 14.17 2.29 -21.78
CA GLU A 388 12.74 2.61 -21.56
C GLU A 388 11.86 1.36 -21.58
N SER A 389 12.12 0.44 -22.52
CA SER A 389 11.39 -0.81 -22.60
C SER A 389 11.64 -1.69 -21.37
N THR A 390 12.86 -1.69 -20.85
CA THR A 390 13.23 -2.45 -19.64
C THR A 390 12.54 -1.87 -18.41
N GLN A 391 12.63 -0.56 -18.19
CA GLN A 391 11.93 0.14 -17.11
C GLN A 391 10.42 -0.12 -17.18
N SER A 392 9.83 0.02 -18.38
CA SER A 392 8.41 -0.17 -18.57
C SER A 392 7.97 -1.59 -18.23
N PHE A 393 8.71 -2.59 -18.69
CA PHE A 393 8.44 -3.99 -18.37
C PHE A 393 8.42 -4.24 -16.86
N TYR A 394 9.45 -3.81 -16.15
CA TYR A 394 9.57 -4.06 -14.71
C TYR A 394 8.56 -3.27 -13.88
N THR A 395 8.24 -2.05 -14.29
CA THR A 395 7.14 -1.26 -13.73
C THR A 395 5.79 -1.95 -13.91
N GLN A 396 5.52 -2.57 -15.08
CA GLN A 396 4.29 -3.33 -15.26
C GLN A 396 4.31 -4.65 -14.51
N GLN A 397 5.47 -5.31 -14.41
CA GLN A 397 5.64 -6.54 -13.64
C GLN A 397 5.41 -6.29 -12.14
N SER A 398 5.85 -5.15 -11.59
CA SER A 398 5.56 -4.81 -10.20
C SER A 398 4.07 -4.58 -9.95
N ILE A 399 3.35 -3.97 -10.90
CA ILE A 399 1.88 -3.84 -10.84
C ILE A 399 1.21 -5.21 -10.86
N LEU A 400 1.63 -6.12 -11.74
CA LEU A 400 1.07 -7.47 -11.81
C LEU A 400 1.33 -8.25 -10.50
N ASN A 401 2.54 -8.15 -9.96
CA ASN A 401 2.88 -8.73 -8.65
C ASN A 401 1.99 -8.13 -7.55
N TYR A 402 1.83 -6.81 -7.47
CA TYR A 402 0.93 -6.16 -6.51
C TYR A 402 -0.51 -6.69 -6.59
N LEU A 403 -0.99 -7.01 -7.79
CA LEU A 403 -2.35 -7.48 -8.00
C LEU A 403 -2.54 -8.95 -7.57
N ILE A 404 -1.51 -9.79 -7.70
CA ILE A 404 -1.64 -11.26 -7.63
C ILE A 404 -0.85 -11.93 -6.50
N LYS A 405 0.28 -11.34 -6.09
CA LYS A 405 1.18 -11.86 -5.04
C LYS A 405 1.09 -10.96 -3.83
#